data_AF-A0A7Y9BK66-F1
#
_entry.id   AF-A0A7Y9BK66-F1
#
_cell.length_a   1.000
_cell.length_b   1.000
_cell.length_c   1.000
_cell.angle_alpha   90.00
_cell.angle_beta   90.00
_cell.angle_gamma   90.00
#
_symmetry.space_group_name_H-M   'P 1'
#
loop_
_entity.id
_entity.type
_entity.pdbx_description
1 polymer ?
#
loop_
_entity_poly.entity_id
_entity_poly.type
_entity_poly.pdbx_seq_one_letter_code
_entity_poly.pdbx_strand_id
1 'polypeptide(L)'
;MAAALSDLGSYYPEIFTVLASRESPNDRWRASSHLAAAVAAHTSGQIPEAMAPDVRAVLREIARDKMLTPAMAELLASLDPRALEEIFGPDAARAADAQLGLPPGTAVRVLQFMLECKGVGHLGVLDRLVARASQKLPSTPYPDYSTWYGRGVPSARAITVSLAGAGLAALPDGCSWPQVLNELQAMWETA
;
A
#
# COMPACT_ATOMS: atom_id res chain seq x y z
N MET A 1 -3.29 -17.14 -13.88
CA MET A 1 -2.40 -16.04 -13.45
C MET A 1 -2.30 -15.94 -11.93
N ALA A 2 -3.42 -15.96 -11.18
CA ALA A 2 -3.39 -16.09 -9.71
C ALA A 2 -2.61 -17.32 -9.22
N ALA A 3 -2.79 -18.48 -9.86
CA ALA A 3 -2.00 -19.69 -9.60
C ALA A 3 -0.50 -19.45 -9.80
N ALA A 4 -0.08 -18.81 -10.90
CA ALA A 4 1.33 -18.55 -11.19
C ALA A 4 2.01 -17.58 -10.19
N LEU A 5 1.27 -16.58 -9.66
CA LEU A 5 1.78 -15.68 -8.61
C LEU A 5 1.85 -16.37 -7.24
N SER A 6 0.87 -17.22 -6.93
CA SER A 6 0.88 -18.07 -5.74
C SER A 6 2.01 -19.11 -5.80
N ASP A 7 2.29 -19.64 -6.98
CA ASP A 7 3.37 -20.61 -7.22
C ASP A 7 4.75 -19.94 -7.10
N LEU A 8 4.89 -18.68 -7.55
CA LEU A 8 6.14 -17.92 -7.44
C LEU A 8 6.60 -17.74 -5.99
N GLY A 9 5.70 -17.31 -5.11
CA GLY A 9 6.01 -17.12 -3.69
C GLY A 9 6.17 -18.43 -2.91
N SER A 10 5.51 -19.51 -3.35
CA SER A 10 5.52 -20.79 -2.64
C SER A 10 6.63 -21.74 -3.08
N TYR A 11 7.00 -21.73 -4.37
CA TYR A 11 8.01 -22.65 -4.93
C TYR A 11 9.37 -22.01 -5.13
N TYR A 12 9.45 -20.67 -5.24
CA TYR A 12 10.71 -19.97 -5.53
C TYR A 12 10.95 -18.74 -4.65
N PRO A 13 10.95 -18.88 -3.30
CA PRO A 13 11.22 -17.75 -2.39
C PRO A 13 12.58 -17.07 -2.68
N GLU A 14 13.55 -17.83 -3.18
CA GLU A 14 14.88 -17.38 -3.61
C GLU A 14 14.83 -16.35 -4.75
N ILE A 15 13.77 -16.34 -5.57
CA ILE A 15 13.69 -15.45 -6.74
C ILE A 15 13.69 -13.98 -6.32
N PHE A 16 13.12 -13.67 -5.17
CA PHE A 16 13.08 -12.31 -4.67
C PHE A 16 14.48 -11.85 -4.25
N THR A 17 15.26 -12.72 -3.61
CA THR A 17 16.67 -12.48 -3.25
C THR A 17 17.54 -12.32 -4.50
N VAL A 18 17.33 -13.14 -5.54
CA VAL A 18 18.05 -13.06 -6.82
C VAL A 18 17.71 -11.78 -7.58
N LEU A 19 16.44 -11.37 -7.58
CA LEU A 19 16.04 -10.09 -8.18
C LEU A 19 16.63 -8.93 -7.39
N ALA A 20 16.58 -8.98 -6.07
CA ALA A 20 17.19 -8.00 -5.19
C ALA A 20 18.71 -7.90 -5.42
N SER A 21 19.43 -8.98 -5.75
CA SER A 21 20.88 -8.89 -6.01
C SER A 21 21.24 -8.17 -7.32
N ARG A 22 20.26 -7.97 -8.21
CA ARG A 22 20.45 -7.31 -9.53
C ARG A 22 20.07 -5.84 -9.55
N GLU A 23 19.40 -5.38 -8.50
CA GLU A 23 18.97 -3.99 -8.34
C GLU A 23 20.00 -3.21 -7.53
N SER A 24 20.06 -1.89 -7.69
CA SER A 24 20.89 -1.06 -6.81
C SER A 24 20.36 -1.16 -5.38
N PRO A 25 21.21 -1.37 -4.35
CA PRO A 25 20.76 -1.33 -2.95
C PRO A 25 20.30 0.08 -2.53
N ASN A 26 20.66 1.12 -3.31
CA ASN A 26 20.25 2.50 -3.06
C ASN A 26 18.91 2.86 -3.72
N ASP A 27 18.32 1.97 -4.53
CA ASP A 27 17.02 2.24 -5.14
C ASP A 27 15.91 2.05 -4.11
N ARG A 28 15.32 3.16 -3.67
CA ARG A 28 14.20 3.17 -2.71
C ARG A 28 12.97 2.39 -3.22
N TRP A 29 12.86 2.20 -4.53
CA TRP A 29 11.72 1.57 -5.20
C TRP A 29 12.10 0.27 -5.93
N ARG A 30 12.84 -0.61 -5.27
CA ARG A 30 13.18 -1.93 -5.82
C ARG A 30 11.93 -2.70 -6.25
N ALA A 31 11.94 -3.21 -7.47
CA ALA A 31 10.85 -4.02 -8.00
C ALA A 31 10.77 -5.35 -7.24
N SER A 32 11.92 -5.89 -6.81
CA SER A 32 11.97 -7.10 -5.97
C SER A 32 11.19 -6.94 -4.67
N SER A 33 11.36 -5.82 -3.97
CA SER A 33 10.65 -5.52 -2.72
C SER A 33 9.15 -5.29 -2.93
N HIS A 34 8.75 -4.62 -4.02
CA HIS A 34 7.33 -4.48 -4.38
C HIS A 34 6.69 -5.81 -4.72
N LEU A 35 7.38 -6.63 -5.50
CA LEU A 35 6.88 -7.94 -5.90
C LEU A 35 6.75 -8.85 -4.67
N ALA A 36 7.75 -8.86 -3.79
CA ALA A 36 7.68 -9.61 -2.54
C ALA A 36 6.52 -9.14 -1.65
N ALA A 37 6.31 -7.83 -1.50
CA ALA A 37 5.20 -7.26 -0.74
C ALA A 37 3.83 -7.64 -1.35
N ALA A 38 3.70 -7.50 -2.67
CA ALA A 38 2.48 -7.84 -3.41
C ALA A 38 2.14 -9.34 -3.33
N VAL A 39 3.12 -10.21 -3.58
CA VAL A 39 2.93 -11.65 -3.53
C VAL A 39 2.59 -12.09 -2.11
N ALA A 40 3.34 -11.64 -1.10
CA ALA A 40 3.08 -12.03 0.28
C ALA A 40 1.74 -11.50 0.83
N ALA A 41 1.29 -10.34 0.38
CA ALA A 41 -0.01 -9.81 0.78
C ALA A 41 -1.16 -10.59 0.15
N HIS A 42 -1.06 -10.89 -1.15
CA HIS A 42 -2.19 -11.39 -1.94
C HIS A 42 -2.17 -12.91 -2.20
N THR A 43 -1.16 -13.62 -1.70
CA THR A 43 -1.03 -15.08 -1.83
C THR A 43 -0.63 -15.71 -0.51
N SER A 44 -0.71 -17.04 -0.40
CA SER A 44 -0.25 -17.79 0.79
C SER A 44 1.29 -17.90 0.91
N GLY A 45 2.04 -17.14 0.12
CA GLY A 45 3.50 -17.17 0.12
C GLY A 45 4.10 -16.57 1.40
N GLN A 46 5.13 -17.22 1.95
CA GLN A 46 5.89 -16.67 3.07
C GLN A 46 6.96 -15.69 2.57
N ILE A 47 7.18 -14.60 3.31
CA ILE A 47 8.28 -13.67 3.04
C ILE A 47 9.57 -14.26 3.62
N PRO A 48 10.64 -14.40 2.83
CA PRO A 48 11.94 -14.74 3.37
C PRO A 48 12.36 -13.73 4.45
N GLU A 49 12.84 -14.19 5.60
CA GLU A 49 13.17 -13.32 6.75
C GLU A 49 14.13 -12.17 6.36
N ALA A 50 15.09 -12.47 5.48
CA ALA A 50 16.04 -11.48 4.95
C ALA A 50 15.37 -10.32 4.21
N MET A 51 14.17 -10.50 3.67
CA MET A 51 13.40 -9.49 2.94
C MET A 51 12.33 -8.81 3.77
N ALA A 52 12.03 -9.30 4.97
CA ALA A 52 11.02 -8.69 5.84
C ALA A 52 11.30 -7.19 6.11
N PRO A 53 12.55 -6.73 6.32
CA PRO A 53 12.84 -5.30 6.46
C PRO A 53 12.46 -4.48 5.22
N ASP A 54 12.77 -4.98 4.03
CA ASP A 54 12.51 -4.31 2.75
C ASP A 54 11.01 -4.28 2.42
N VAL A 55 10.31 -5.39 2.62
CA VAL A 55 8.85 -5.47 2.45
C VAL A 55 8.17 -4.50 3.41
N ARG A 56 8.56 -4.48 4.68
CA ARG A 56 8.04 -3.52 5.66
C ARG A 56 8.31 -2.07 5.23
N ALA A 57 9.51 -1.76 4.74
CA ALA A 57 9.86 -0.42 4.28
C ALA A 57 8.96 0.01 3.11
N VAL A 58 8.79 -0.84 2.09
CA VAL A 58 7.92 -0.56 0.94
C VAL A 58 6.47 -0.38 1.36
N LEU A 59 5.93 -1.27 2.20
CA LEU A 59 4.55 -1.16 2.69
C LEU A 59 4.32 0.13 3.48
N ARG A 60 5.30 0.57 4.29
CA ARG A 60 5.22 1.86 5.00
C ARG A 60 5.19 3.05 4.05
N GLU A 61 5.94 3.03 2.96
CA GLU A 61 5.88 4.10 1.94
C GLU A 61 4.53 4.11 1.24
N ILE A 62 4.04 2.95 0.78
CA ILE A 62 2.72 2.80 0.18
C ILE A 62 1.62 3.30 1.14
N ALA A 63 1.77 3.02 2.44
CA ALA A 63 0.84 3.46 3.48
C ALA A 63 0.80 4.98 3.65
N ARG A 64 1.95 5.67 3.57
CA ARG A 64 2.02 7.13 3.66
C ARG A 64 1.23 7.82 2.55
N ASP A 65 1.22 7.20 1.38
CA ASP A 65 0.46 7.66 0.22
C ASP A 65 -0.96 7.07 0.14
N LYS A 66 -1.38 6.32 1.17
CA LYS A 66 -2.72 5.71 1.31
C LYS A 66 -3.07 4.72 0.19
N MET A 67 -2.05 4.04 -0.32
CA MET A 67 -2.17 3.12 -1.45
C MET A 67 -2.14 1.64 -1.06
N LEU A 68 -2.25 1.32 0.23
CA LEU A 68 -2.28 -0.08 0.66
C LEU A 68 -3.56 -0.74 0.16
N THR A 69 -3.48 -1.94 -0.39
CA THR A 69 -4.67 -2.80 -0.48
C THR A 69 -5.06 -3.32 0.91
N PRO A 70 -6.29 -3.82 1.12
CA PRO A 70 -6.66 -4.46 2.39
C PRO A 70 -5.67 -5.56 2.79
N ALA A 71 -5.26 -6.39 1.84
CA ALA A 71 -4.29 -7.46 2.05
C ALA A 71 -2.89 -6.94 2.43
N MET A 72 -2.43 -5.85 1.80
CA MET A 72 -1.17 -5.20 2.15
C MET A 72 -1.21 -4.55 3.54
N ALA A 73 -2.37 -3.99 3.93
CA ALA A 73 -2.58 -3.42 5.25
C ALA A 73 -2.54 -4.50 6.35
N GLU A 74 -3.18 -5.64 6.12
CA GLU A 74 -3.12 -6.80 7.02
C GLU A 74 -1.69 -7.33 7.16
N LEU A 75 -0.98 -7.47 6.05
CA LEU A 75 0.42 -7.87 6.05
C LEU A 75 1.29 -6.90 6.85
N LEU A 76 1.18 -5.58 6.62
CA LEU A 76 1.94 -4.59 7.36
C LEU A 76 1.64 -4.64 8.86
N ALA A 77 0.38 -4.79 9.25
CA ALA A 77 -0.01 -4.90 10.66
C ALA A 77 0.58 -6.15 11.33
N SER A 78 0.71 -7.26 10.59
CA SER A 78 1.33 -8.49 11.10
C SER A 78 2.86 -8.38 11.24
N LEU A 79 3.52 -7.71 10.30
CA LEU A 79 4.98 -7.52 10.30
C LEU A 79 5.40 -6.45 11.32
N ASP A 80 4.53 -5.48 11.57
CA ASP A 80 4.78 -4.35 12.43
C ASP A 80 3.48 -3.86 13.11
N PRO A 81 3.17 -4.38 14.30
CA PRO A 81 2.01 -3.96 15.07
C PRO A 81 2.01 -2.47 15.47
N ARG A 82 3.15 -1.78 15.35
CA ARG A 82 3.29 -0.35 15.65
C ARG A 82 3.20 0.55 14.42
N ALA A 83 3.02 -0.01 13.22
CA ALA A 83 2.97 0.74 11.96
C ALA A 83 1.96 1.88 12.01
N LEU A 84 0.77 1.65 12.60
CA LEU A 84 -0.28 2.65 12.70
C LEU A 84 0.16 3.88 13.51
N GLU A 85 0.88 3.68 14.61
CA GLU A 85 1.42 4.75 15.45
C GLU A 85 2.61 5.44 14.78
N GLU A 86 3.52 4.69 14.16
CA GLU A 86 4.69 5.26 13.51
C GLU A 86 4.35 6.08 12.25
N ILE A 87 3.33 5.68 11.49
CA ILE A 87 2.93 6.33 10.23
C ILE A 87 2.02 7.53 10.51
N PHE A 88 1.01 7.36 11.36
CA PHE A 88 -0.03 8.38 11.56
C PHE A 88 0.08 9.12 12.90
N GLY A 89 0.98 8.69 13.78
CA GLY A 89 1.20 9.31 15.08
C GLY A 89 0.18 8.87 16.14
N PRO A 90 0.14 9.60 17.27
CA PRO A 90 -0.77 9.33 18.37
C PRO A 90 -2.23 9.62 17.99
N ASP A 91 -3.16 8.93 18.65
CA ASP A 91 -4.60 9.14 18.47
C ASP A 91 -5.05 10.43 19.18
N ALA A 92 -4.95 11.55 18.45
CA ALA A 92 -5.35 12.85 18.95
C ALA A 92 -6.87 12.99 19.14
N ALA A 93 -7.69 12.22 18.41
CA ALA A 93 -9.14 12.28 18.53
C ALA A 93 -9.58 11.72 19.88
N ARG A 94 -9.05 10.56 20.27
CA ARG A 94 -9.30 10.00 21.61
C ARG A 94 -8.78 10.89 22.74
N ALA A 95 -7.61 11.53 22.54
CA ALA A 95 -7.08 12.48 23.51
C ALA A 95 -8.00 13.71 23.66
N ALA A 96 -8.54 14.22 22.54
CA ALA A 96 -9.48 15.34 22.55
C ALA A 96 -10.79 14.99 23.25
N ASP A 97 -11.37 13.81 23.00
CA ASP A 97 -12.57 13.36 23.70
C ASP A 97 -12.37 13.36 25.22
N ALA A 98 -11.23 12.83 25.70
CA ALA A 98 -10.90 12.80 27.12
C ALA A 98 -10.66 14.20 27.71
N GLN A 99 -9.92 15.07 27.02
CA GLN A 99 -9.61 16.43 27.51
C GLN A 99 -10.83 17.34 27.57
N LEU A 100 -11.77 17.17 26.64
CA LEU A 100 -12.97 17.99 26.53
C LEU A 100 -14.18 17.37 27.25
N GLY A 101 -14.02 16.18 27.85
CA GLY A 101 -15.12 15.47 28.52
C GLY A 101 -16.23 15.04 27.57
N LEU A 102 -15.91 14.75 26.31
CA LEU A 102 -16.87 14.32 25.29
C LEU A 102 -17.08 12.80 25.37
N PRO A 103 -18.25 12.30 24.92
CA PRO A 103 -18.44 10.87 24.71
C PRO A 103 -17.36 10.29 23.76
N PRO A 104 -16.82 9.09 24.01
CA PRO A 104 -15.83 8.47 23.14
C PRO A 104 -16.30 8.37 21.68
N GLY A 105 -15.44 8.77 20.74
CA GLY A 105 -15.72 8.77 19.30
C GLY A 105 -16.35 10.06 18.77
N THR A 106 -16.60 11.06 19.63
CA THR A 106 -17.18 12.34 19.20
C THR A 106 -16.22 13.11 18.30
N ALA A 107 -14.97 13.27 18.72
CA ALA A 107 -13.94 13.95 17.94
C ALA A 107 -13.75 13.30 16.56
N VAL A 108 -13.74 11.97 16.47
CA VAL A 108 -13.63 11.24 15.19
C VAL A 108 -14.74 11.61 14.22
N ARG A 109 -16.00 11.60 14.69
CA ARG A 109 -17.15 11.93 13.86
C ARG A 109 -17.10 13.37 13.34
N VAL A 110 -16.61 14.30 14.16
CA VAL A 110 -16.40 15.70 13.75
C VAL A 110 -15.32 15.78 12.66
N LEU A 111 -14.18 15.11 12.86
CA LEU A 111 -13.09 15.12 11.89
C LEU A 111 -13.52 14.50 10.54
N GLN A 112 -14.30 13.41 10.58
CA GLN A 112 -14.89 12.80 9.39
C GLN A 112 -15.84 13.76 8.66
N PHE A 113 -16.77 14.37 9.39
CA PHE A 113 -17.69 15.36 8.82
C PHE A 113 -16.95 16.55 8.19
N MET A 114 -15.89 17.02 8.84
CA MET A 114 -15.04 18.09 8.30
C MET A 114 -14.34 17.67 7.00
N LEU A 115 -13.88 16.42 6.91
CA LEU A 115 -13.25 15.87 5.70
C LEU A 115 -14.24 15.78 4.55
N GLU A 116 -15.46 15.29 4.82
CA GLU A 116 -16.57 15.22 3.86
C GLU A 116 -16.96 16.61 3.34
N CYS A 117 -16.99 17.62 4.21
CA CYS A 117 -17.41 18.97 3.86
C CYS A 117 -16.34 19.81 3.12
N LYS A 118 -15.05 19.57 3.39
CA LYS A 118 -13.94 20.38 2.84
C LYS A 118 -13.20 19.70 1.68
N GLY A 119 -13.46 18.42 1.45
CA GLY A 119 -12.77 17.62 0.45
C GLY A 119 -11.38 17.16 0.90
N VAL A 120 -10.98 15.97 0.44
CA VAL A 120 -9.77 15.25 0.85
C VAL A 120 -8.47 16.00 0.51
N GLY A 121 -8.51 16.90 -0.48
CA GLY A 121 -7.33 17.60 -1.00
C GLY A 121 -6.77 18.73 -0.12
N HIS A 122 -7.51 19.26 0.85
CA HIS A 122 -7.09 20.48 1.55
C HIS A 122 -6.47 20.25 2.93
N LEU A 123 -6.51 19.05 3.51
CA LEU A 123 -6.05 18.83 4.88
C LEU A 123 -5.39 17.45 5.06
N GLY A 124 -4.17 17.27 4.53
CA GLY A 124 -3.38 16.04 4.75
C GLY A 124 -3.11 15.70 6.22
N VAL A 125 -3.22 16.67 7.13
CA VAL A 125 -3.21 16.43 8.58
C VAL A 125 -4.53 15.81 9.06
N LEU A 126 -5.67 16.36 8.63
CA LEU A 126 -7.00 15.89 9.04
C LEU A 126 -7.23 14.44 8.63
N ASP A 127 -6.83 14.10 7.41
CA ASP A 127 -6.98 12.74 6.90
C ASP A 127 -6.14 11.72 7.69
N ARG A 128 -4.91 12.08 8.09
CA ARG A 128 -4.09 11.24 8.99
C ARG A 128 -4.74 11.04 10.36
N LEU A 129 -5.37 12.08 10.90
CA LEU A 129 -6.09 12.00 12.18
C LEU A 129 -7.32 11.08 12.08
N VAL A 130 -8.09 11.19 11.00
CA VAL A 130 -9.23 10.30 10.73
C VAL A 130 -8.77 8.85 10.56
N ALA A 131 -7.72 8.63 9.74
CA ALA A 131 -7.11 7.32 9.55
C ALA A 131 -6.68 6.71 10.89
N ARG A 132 -5.92 7.46 11.70
CA ARG A 132 -5.44 6.99 13.00
C ARG A 132 -6.58 6.60 13.94
N ALA A 133 -7.62 7.43 13.99
CA ALA A 133 -8.72 7.25 14.91
C ALA A 133 -9.69 6.14 14.49
N SER A 134 -9.69 5.76 13.20
CA SER A 134 -10.38 4.55 12.72
C SER A 134 -9.74 3.24 13.21
N GLN A 135 -8.56 3.32 13.84
CA GLN A 135 -7.75 2.18 14.30
C GLN A 135 -7.40 1.16 13.21
N LYS A 136 -7.47 1.57 11.95
CA LYS A 136 -7.12 0.74 10.79
C LYS A 136 -6.20 1.53 9.87
N LEU A 137 -5.28 0.81 9.23
CA LEU A 137 -4.52 1.36 8.12
C LEU A 137 -5.51 1.65 6.98
N PRO A 138 -5.53 2.88 6.42
CA PRO A 138 -6.33 3.18 5.24
C PRO A 138 -5.96 2.23 4.10
N SER A 139 -6.98 1.75 3.40
CA SER A 139 -6.80 0.86 2.27
C SER A 139 -7.58 1.34 1.04
N THR A 140 -7.01 1.12 -0.14
CA THR A 140 -7.62 1.34 -1.45
C THR A 140 -7.83 -0.01 -2.16
N PRO A 141 -8.88 -0.18 -2.97
CA PRO A 141 -9.03 -1.36 -3.81
C PRO A 141 -7.96 -1.46 -4.91
N TYR A 142 -7.35 -0.34 -5.29
CA TYR A 142 -6.28 -0.27 -6.29
C TYR A 142 -5.19 0.76 -5.91
N PRO A 143 -3.92 0.34 -5.76
CA PRO A 143 -2.78 1.26 -5.58
C PRO A 143 -2.52 2.08 -6.85
N ASP A 144 -2.61 3.41 -6.77
CA ASP A 144 -2.37 4.30 -7.92
C ASP A 144 -1.01 5.02 -7.87
N TYR A 145 -0.02 4.42 -8.53
CA TYR A 145 1.32 5.00 -8.66
C TYR A 145 1.44 6.07 -9.75
N SER A 146 0.32 6.66 -10.22
CA SER A 146 0.29 7.69 -11.29
C SER A 146 1.18 8.89 -10.97
N THR A 147 1.26 9.26 -9.69
CA THR A 147 1.98 10.45 -9.18
C THR A 147 3.41 10.18 -8.72
N TRP A 148 3.83 8.91 -8.66
CA TRP A 148 5.18 8.53 -8.26
C TRP A 148 6.20 8.73 -9.38
N TYR A 149 7.46 8.96 -9.01
CA TYR A 149 8.59 9.08 -9.93
C TYR A 149 9.76 8.19 -9.52
N GLY A 150 10.57 7.80 -10.50
CA GLY A 150 11.78 6.99 -10.30
C GLY A 150 11.77 5.69 -11.09
N ARG A 151 12.95 5.07 -11.20
CA ARG A 151 13.21 3.90 -12.05
C ARG A 151 12.33 2.68 -11.71
N GLY A 152 11.91 2.55 -10.46
CA GLY A 152 11.07 1.43 -9.99
C GLY A 152 9.57 1.58 -10.23
N VAL A 153 9.09 2.78 -10.58
CA VAL A 153 7.65 3.07 -10.72
C VAL A 153 7.00 2.24 -11.83
N PRO A 154 7.60 2.08 -13.04
CA PRO A 154 7.02 1.21 -14.06
C PRO A 154 6.83 -0.23 -13.60
N SER A 155 7.78 -0.77 -12.83
CA SER A 155 7.67 -2.11 -12.27
C SER A 155 6.56 -2.21 -11.23
N ALA A 156 6.42 -1.23 -10.33
CA ALA A 156 5.34 -1.20 -9.34
C ALA A 156 3.96 -1.16 -10.02
N ARG A 157 3.81 -0.37 -11.09
CA ARG A 157 2.59 -0.33 -11.90
C ARG A 157 2.33 -1.67 -12.59
N ALA A 158 3.35 -2.26 -13.23
CA ALA A 158 3.22 -3.58 -13.87
C ALA A 158 2.81 -4.69 -12.90
N ILE A 159 3.35 -4.69 -11.68
CA ILE A 159 2.98 -5.64 -10.62
C ILE A 159 1.51 -5.45 -10.24
N THR A 160 1.07 -4.21 -10.06
CA THR A 160 -0.30 -3.89 -9.64
C THR A 160 -1.32 -4.25 -10.70
N VAL A 161 -1.04 -3.94 -11.96
CA VAL A 161 -1.83 -4.40 -13.09
C VAL A 161 -1.88 -5.92 -13.12
N SER A 162 -0.74 -6.60 -12.92
CA SER A 162 -0.70 -8.07 -12.89
C SER A 162 -1.56 -8.67 -11.77
N LEU A 163 -1.60 -8.05 -10.59
CA LEU A 163 -2.51 -8.43 -9.50
C LEU A 163 -3.98 -8.27 -9.91
N ALA A 164 -4.32 -7.13 -10.53
CA ALA A 164 -5.68 -6.86 -10.98
C ALA A 164 -6.13 -7.85 -12.07
N GLY A 165 -5.28 -8.13 -13.06
CA GLY A 165 -5.54 -9.13 -14.10
C GLY A 165 -5.63 -10.55 -13.55
N ALA A 166 -5.01 -10.83 -12.40
CA ALA A 166 -5.14 -12.09 -11.69
C ALA A 166 -6.40 -12.16 -10.79
N GLY A 167 -7.16 -11.08 -10.66
CA GLY A 167 -8.32 -11.00 -9.77
C GLY A 167 -7.97 -10.84 -8.29
N LEU A 168 -6.72 -10.48 -7.97
CA LEU A 168 -6.21 -10.31 -6.61
C LEU A 168 -6.28 -8.85 -6.12
N ALA A 169 -6.51 -7.91 -7.03
CA ALA A 169 -6.81 -6.50 -6.77
C ALA A 169 -7.95 -6.05 -7.69
N ALA A 170 -8.64 -4.95 -7.34
CA ALA A 170 -9.63 -4.37 -8.24
C ALA A 170 -8.93 -3.66 -9.41
N LEU A 171 -9.70 -3.20 -10.40
CA LEU A 171 -9.22 -2.22 -11.36
C LEU A 171 -9.36 -0.81 -10.78
N PRO A 172 -8.58 0.18 -11.30
CA PRO A 172 -8.85 1.57 -10.99
C PRO A 172 -10.28 1.93 -11.38
N ASP A 173 -10.91 2.79 -10.56
CA ASP A 173 -12.30 3.19 -10.77
C ASP A 173 -12.49 3.82 -12.16
N GLY A 174 -13.49 3.34 -12.89
CA GLY A 174 -13.81 3.83 -14.23
C GLY A 174 -12.88 3.34 -15.35
N CYS A 175 -11.86 2.52 -15.05
CA CYS A 175 -10.96 1.96 -16.04
C CYS A 175 -11.41 0.57 -16.50
N SER A 176 -11.34 0.34 -17.81
CA SER A 176 -11.46 -0.99 -18.42
C SER A 176 -10.10 -1.66 -18.56
N TRP A 177 -10.09 -2.99 -18.62
CA TRP A 177 -8.86 -3.76 -18.78
C TRP A 177 -8.01 -3.37 -20.01
N PRO A 178 -8.59 -3.13 -21.20
CA PRO A 178 -7.83 -2.63 -22.34
C PRO A 178 -7.15 -1.28 -22.10
N GLN A 179 -7.78 -0.36 -21.35
CA GLN A 179 -7.18 0.93 -21.04
C GLN A 179 -5.96 0.77 -20.14
N VAL A 180 -6.07 -0.05 -19.11
CA VAL A 180 -4.96 -0.34 -18.17
C VAL A 180 -3.77 -0.98 -18.90
N LEU A 181 -4.02 -1.91 -19.82
CA LEU A 181 -2.95 -2.52 -20.63
C LEU A 181 -2.30 -1.54 -21.60
N ASN A 182 -3.09 -0.67 -22.25
CA ASN A 182 -2.56 0.35 -23.16
C ASN A 182 -1.67 1.36 -22.42
N GLU A 183 -2.07 1.79 -21.22
CA GLU A 183 -1.26 2.69 -20.38
C GLU A 183 0.06 2.03 -19.94
N LEU A 184 0.00 0.75 -19.60
CA LEU A 184 1.17 -0.05 -19.26
C LEU A 184 2.14 -0.18 -20.44
N GLN A 185 1.61 -0.46 -21.63
CA GLN A 185 2.41 -0.58 -22.85
C GLN A 185 3.06 0.76 -23.25
N ALA A 186 2.31 1.86 -23.23
CA ALA A 186 2.83 3.19 -23.55
C ALA A 186 3.98 3.61 -22.61
N MET A 187 3.95 3.15 -21.36
CA MET A 187 5.00 3.40 -20.38
C MET A 187 6.30 2.64 -20.68
N TRP A 188 6.22 1.43 -21.24
CA TRP A 188 7.40 0.68 -21.68
C TRP A 188 7.99 1.20 -23.00
N GLU A 189 7.17 1.78 -23.86
CA GLU A 189 7.64 2.40 -25.10
C GLU A 189 8.39 3.72 -24.85
N THR A 190 8.28 4.27 -23.64
CA THR A 190 8.86 5.58 -23.25
C THR A 190 9.93 5.51 -22.16
N ALA A 191 10.20 4.31 -21.61
CA ALA A 191 11.21 4.07 -20.57
C ALA A 191 12.57 3.63 -21.16
#